data_AF-A0A2M7QQA0-F1
#
_entry.id   AF-A0A2M7QQA0-F1
#
_cell.length_a   1.000
_cell.length_b   1.000
_cell.length_c   1.000
_cell.angle_alpha   90.00
_cell.angle_beta   90.00
_cell.angle_gamma   90.00
#
_symmetry.space_group_name_H-M   'P 1'
#
loop_
_entity.id
_entity.type
_entity.pdbx_description
1 polymer ?
#
loop_
_entity_poly.entity_id
_entity_poly.type
_entity_poly.pdbx_seq_one_letter_code
_entity_poly.pdbx_strand_id
1 'polypeptide(L)'
;METDLAFIWAGLIAFAVLAYVILDGFDLGVGMLTALVRGRERRETMMNSVAPVWDGNETWLVLGGGGLFAVFPLAYSIVMPALYAPIIAMLLGLIFRGVSFEFIHRTRRGRFLW
;
A
#
# COMPACT_ATOMS: atom_id res chain seq x y z
N MET A 1 32.15 -15.68 13.32
CA MET A 1 30.71 -15.40 13.43
C MET A 1 30.06 -15.96 12.19
N GLU A 2 29.29 -17.03 12.31
CA GLU A 2 28.45 -17.48 11.20
C GLU A 2 27.38 -16.41 10.96
N THR A 3 27.23 -15.97 9.71
CA THR A 3 26.20 -15.01 9.33
C THR A 3 24.85 -15.72 9.42
N ASP A 4 24.02 -15.33 10.39
CA ASP A 4 22.68 -15.85 10.52
C ASP A 4 21.77 -15.25 9.44
N LEU A 5 21.65 -15.99 8.34
CA LEU A 5 20.84 -15.60 7.19
C LEU A 5 19.36 -15.41 7.57
N ALA A 6 18.85 -16.17 8.53
CA ALA A 6 17.46 -16.05 8.96
C ALA A 6 17.24 -14.68 9.62
N PHE A 7 18.12 -14.24 10.51
CA PHE A 7 18.01 -12.91 11.11
C PHE A 7 18.16 -11.78 10.09
N ILE A 8 19.06 -11.92 9.11
CA ILE A 8 19.22 -10.93 8.03
C ILE A 8 17.92 -10.81 7.23
N TRP A 9 17.35 -11.93 6.78
CA TRP A 9 16.10 -11.92 6.02
C TRP A 9 14.91 -11.42 6.84
N ALA A 10 14.83 -11.80 8.12
CA ALA A 10 13.82 -11.25 9.03
C ALA A 10 13.94 -9.73 9.14
N GLY A 11 15.16 -9.19 9.25
CA GLY A 11 15.42 -7.75 9.23
C GLY A 11 15.02 -7.08 7.92
N LEU A 12 15.30 -7.70 6.77
CA LEU A 12 14.91 -7.18 5.45
C LEU A 12 13.39 -7.15 5.27
N ILE A 13 12.69 -8.20 5.68
CA ILE A 13 11.22 -8.27 5.62
C ILE A 13 10.60 -7.25 6.59
N ALA A 14 11.12 -7.14 7.81
CA ALA A 14 10.66 -6.14 8.77
C ALA A 14 10.86 -4.72 8.23
N PHE A 15 12.01 -4.45 7.62
CA PHE A 15 12.27 -3.18 6.93
C PHE A 15 11.30 -2.94 5.77
N ALA A 16 11.03 -3.95 4.93
CA ALA A 16 10.08 -3.83 3.83
C ALA A 16 8.66 -3.48 4.32
N VAL A 17 8.19 -4.17 5.36
CA VAL A 17 6.89 -3.87 5.97
C VAL A 17 6.87 -2.48 6.59
N LEU A 18 7.93 -2.07 7.28
CA LEU A 18 8.04 -0.72 7.85
C LEU A 18 8.04 0.36 6.77
N ALA A 19 8.81 0.15 5.69
CA ALA A 19 8.86 1.05 4.54
C ALA A 19 7.47 1.19 3.91
N TYR A 20 6.76 0.07 3.70
CA TYR A 20 5.38 0.08 3.23
C TYR A 20 4.48 0.92 4.15
N VAL A 21 4.49 0.67 5.47
CA VAL A 21 3.64 1.38 6.43
C VAL A 21 3.91 2.88 6.43
N ILE A 22 5.16 3.31 6.30
CA ILE A 22 5.51 4.74 6.29
C ILE A 22 5.13 5.39 4.95
N LEU A 23 5.58 4.80 3.84
CA LEU A 23 5.44 5.39 2.52
C LEU A 23 3.99 5.34 2.03
N ASP A 24 3.38 4.16 2.07
CA ASP A 24 1.97 3.98 1.69
C ASP A 24 1.02 4.61 2.71
N GLY A 25 1.40 4.65 3.99
CA GLY A 25 0.64 5.33 5.03
C GLY A 25 0.53 6.84 4.80
N PHE A 26 1.58 7.47 4.26
CA PHE A 26 1.51 8.86 3.81
C PHE A 26 0.51 9.03 2.65
N ASP A 27 0.57 8.17 1.64
CA ASP A 27 -0.33 8.22 0.48
C ASP A 27 -1.80 8.08 0.88
N LEU A 28 -2.09 7.08 1.73
CA LEU A 28 -3.43 6.85 2.28
C LEU A 28 -3.88 8.04 3.14
N GLY A 29 -2.97 8.62 3.93
CA GLY A 29 -3.24 9.83 4.71
C GLY A 29 -3.63 11.02 3.84
N VAL A 30 -2.89 11.27 2.75
CA VAL A 30 -3.23 12.32 1.78
C VAL A 30 -4.58 12.05 1.12
N GLY A 31 -4.87 10.79 0.76
CA GLY A 31 -6.18 10.38 0.23
C GLY A 31 -7.34 10.71 1.18
N MET A 32 -7.21 10.36 2.46
CA MET A 32 -8.22 10.66 3.49
C MET A 32 -8.40 12.17 3.69
N LEU A 33 -7.31 12.93 3.73
CA LEU A 33 -7.36 14.40 3.89
C LEU A 33 -7.98 15.08 2.67
N THR A 34 -7.75 14.58 1.46
CA THR A 34 -8.31 15.11 0.21
C THR A 34 -9.85 15.09 0.23
N ALA A 35 -10.46 14.07 0.84
CA ALA A 35 -11.90 13.97 1.00
C ALA A 35 -12.48 15.11 1.87
N LEU A 36 -11.71 15.59 2.86
CA LEU A 36 -12.11 16.64 3.80
C LEU A 36 -11.86 18.05 3.27
N VAL A 37 -10.87 18.24 2.39
CA VAL A 37 -10.51 19.55 1.83
C VAL A 37 -11.56 20.03 0.85
N ARG A 38 -11.91 21.33 0.91
CA ARG A 38 -12.80 21.99 -0.06
C ARG A 38 -11.98 22.67 -1.16
N GLY A 39 -12.50 22.63 -2.38
CA GLY A 39 -11.88 23.26 -3.56
C GLY A 39 -11.22 22.26 -4.49
N ARG A 40 -11.63 22.27 -5.76
CA ARG A 40 -11.20 21.30 -6.78
C ARG A 40 -9.69 21.33 -7.02
N GLU A 41 -9.13 22.52 -7.17
CA GLU A 41 -7.71 22.72 -7.43
C GLU A 41 -6.84 22.16 -6.30
N ARG A 42 -7.21 22.42 -5.04
CA ARG A 42 -6.49 21.88 -3.87
C ARG A 42 -6.52 20.35 -3.83
N ARG A 43 -7.67 19.74 -4.14
CA ARG A 43 -7.80 18.27 -4.22
C ARG A 43 -6.94 17.69 -5.33
N GLU A 44 -6.96 18.30 -6.51
CA GLU A 44 -6.12 17.88 -7.64
C GLU A 44 -4.62 18.01 -7.29
N THR A 45 -4.18 19.10 -6.66
CA THR A 45 -2.79 19.28 -6.20
C THR A 45 -2.36 18.20 -5.20
N MET A 46 -3.20 17.87 -4.21
CA MET A 46 -2.91 16.83 -3.22
C MET A 46 -2.82 15.43 -3.85
N MET A 47 -3.70 15.12 -4.80
CA MET A 47 -3.65 13.82 -5.48
C MET A 47 -2.43 13.72 -6.41
N ASN A 48 -2.10 14.82 -7.11
CA ASN A 48 -0.96 14.88 -8.02
C ASN A 48 0.40 14.78 -7.29
N SER A 49 0.47 15.09 -5.99
CA SER A 49 1.72 14.90 -5.23
C SER A 49 2.04 13.44 -4.92
N VAL A 50 1.03 12.57 -4.92
CA VAL A 50 1.15 11.13 -4.59
C VAL A 50 1.16 10.24 -5.82
N ALA A 51 0.45 10.65 -6.89
CA ALA A 51 0.33 9.94 -8.15
C ALA A 51 1.64 9.37 -8.76
N PRO A 52 2.82 10.01 -8.65
CA PRO A 52 4.05 9.44 -9.23
C PRO A 52 4.74 8.37 -8.36
N VAL A 53 4.40 8.24 -7.08
CA VAL A 53 5.15 7.40 -6.12
C VAL A 53 4.36 6.22 -5.56
N TRP A 54 3.03 6.29 -5.56
CA TRP A 54 2.17 5.29 -4.90
C TRP A 54 2.37 3.86 -5.44
N ASP A 55 2.52 3.69 -6.75
CA ASP A 55 2.73 2.37 -7.38
C ASP A 55 4.06 1.74 -6.90
N GLY A 56 5.09 2.57 -6.72
CA GLY A 56 6.34 2.15 -6.10
C GLY A 56 6.17 1.73 -4.64
N ASN A 57 5.30 2.41 -3.89
CA ASN A 57 5.09 2.12 -2.48
C ASN A 57 4.42 0.75 -2.26
N GLU A 58 3.52 0.34 -3.16
CA GLU A 58 2.89 -0.99 -3.12
C GLU A 58 3.88 -2.14 -3.28
N THR A 59 5.01 -1.91 -3.97
CA THR A 59 6.03 -2.95 -4.17
C THR A 59 6.67 -3.42 -2.84
N TRP A 60 6.72 -2.56 -1.82
CA TRP A 60 7.22 -2.92 -0.49
C TRP A 60 6.33 -3.96 0.21
N LEU A 61 5.00 -3.85 0.03
CA LEU A 61 4.05 -4.83 0.53
C LEU A 61 4.26 -6.19 -0.13
N VAL A 62 4.45 -6.19 -1.45
CA VAL A 62 4.72 -7.40 -2.24
C VAL A 62 6.02 -8.05 -1.80
N LEU A 63 7.09 -7.26 -1.60
CA LEU A 63 8.37 -7.74 -1.06
C LEU A 63 8.20 -8.35 0.34
N GLY A 64 7.44 -7.71 1.22
CA GLY A 64 7.18 -8.22 2.58
C GLY A 64 6.43 -9.55 2.57
N GLY A 65 5.31 -9.62 1.84
CA GLY A 65 4.50 -10.84 1.72
C GLY A 65 5.21 -11.98 0.98
N GLY A 66 5.81 -11.68 -0.17
CA GLY A 66 6.56 -12.63 -0.97
C GLY A 66 7.83 -13.11 -0.28
N GLY A 67 8.53 -12.22 0.42
CA GLY A 67 9.70 -12.55 1.24
C GLY A 67 9.33 -13.48 2.40
N LEU A 68 8.20 -13.22 3.08
CA LEU A 68 7.69 -14.12 4.12
C LEU A 68 7.36 -15.50 3.55
N PHE A 69 6.71 -15.57 2.38
CA PHE A 69 6.43 -16.83 1.69
C PHE A 69 7.70 -17.61 1.33
N ALA A 70 8.70 -16.92 0.76
CA ALA A 70 9.91 -17.54 0.24
C ALA A 70 10.87 -18.01 1.35
N VAL A 71 11.04 -17.20 2.40
CA VAL A 71 12.06 -17.46 3.44
C VAL A 71 11.46 -18.11 4.68
N PHE A 72 10.22 -17.77 5.04
CA PHE A 72 9.56 -18.24 6.26
C PHE A 72 8.17 -18.84 5.97
N PRO A 73 8.10 -19.95 5.19
CA PRO A 73 6.83 -20.52 4.74
C PRO A 73 5.90 -20.94 5.89
N LEU A 74 6.45 -21.36 7.04
CA LEU A 74 5.67 -21.67 8.24
C LEU A 74 5.02 -20.41 8.84
N ALA A 75 5.74 -19.29 8.89
CA ALA A 75 5.15 -18.04 9.36
C ALA A 75 4.06 -17.56 8.40
N TYR A 76 4.31 -17.64 7.09
CA TYR A 76 3.34 -17.30 6.06
C TYR A 76 2.05 -18.13 6.17
N SER A 77 2.16 -19.45 6.35
CA SER A 77 1.01 -20.35 6.45
C SER A 77 0.18 -20.16 7.72
N ILE A 78 0.74 -19.56 8.77
CA ILE A 78 0.02 -19.21 10.00
C ILE A 78 -0.64 -17.83 9.85
N VAL A 79 0.12 -16.83 9.36
CA VAL A 79 -0.33 -15.44 9.29
C VAL A 79 -1.43 -15.24 8.24
N MET A 80 -1.29 -15.83 7.05
CA MET A 80 -2.23 -15.59 5.95
C MET A 80 -3.66 -16.06 6.24
N PRO A 81 -3.89 -17.25 6.81
CA PRO A 81 -5.24 -17.65 7.23
C PRO A 81 -5.76 -16.80 8.40
N ALA A 82 -4.91 -16.49 9.38
CA ALA A 82 -5.29 -15.71 10.55
C ALA A 82 -5.73 -14.28 10.19
N LEU A 83 -5.12 -13.69 9.17
CA LEU A 83 -5.40 -12.33 8.70
C LEU A 83 -6.12 -12.30 7.35
N TYR A 84 -6.76 -13.41 6.94
CA TYR A 84 -7.36 -13.53 5.61
C TYR A 84 -8.33 -12.38 5.30
N ALA A 85 -9.33 -12.16 6.16
CA ALA A 85 -10.34 -11.12 5.93
C ALA A 85 -9.73 -9.70 5.94
N PRO A 86 -8.89 -9.30 6.92
CA PRO A 86 -8.19 -8.02 6.88
C PRO A 86 -7.34 -7.79 5.63
N ILE A 87 -6.55 -8.80 5.22
CA ILE A 87 -5.67 -8.69 4.04
C ILE A 87 -6.51 -8.52 2.77
N ILE A 88 -7.58 -9.29 2.60
CA ILE A 88 -8.48 -9.15 1.45
C ILE A 88 -9.14 -7.76 1.43
N ALA A 89 -9.62 -7.27 2.57
CA ALA A 89 -10.20 -5.92 2.66
C ALA A 89 -9.19 -4.83 2.28
N MET A 90 -7.94 -4.96 2.76
CA MET A 90 -6.84 -4.06 2.41
C MET A 90 -6.56 -4.08 0.90
N LEU A 91 -6.40 -5.27 0.29
CA LEU A 91 -6.14 -5.41 -1.14
C LEU A 91 -7.25 -4.80 -2.01
N LEU A 92 -8.52 -5.03 -1.64
CA LEU A 92 -9.66 -4.41 -2.33
C LEU A 92 -9.62 -2.88 -2.24
N GLY A 93 -9.22 -2.34 -1.08
CA GLY A 93 -9.02 -0.89 -0.89
C GLY A 93 -7.91 -0.32 -1.77
N LEU A 94 -6.77 -1.02 -1.87
CA LEU A 94 -5.65 -0.63 -2.73
C LEU A 94 -6.04 -0.64 -4.22
N ILE A 95 -6.78 -1.67 -4.67
CA ILE A 95 -7.31 -1.72 -6.03
C ILE A 95 -8.21 -0.51 -6.30
N PHE A 96 -9.14 -0.22 -5.38
CA PHE A 96 -10.01 0.96 -5.51
C PHE A 96 -9.22 2.26 -5.61
N ARG A 97 -8.17 2.41 -4.79
CA ARG A 97 -7.28 3.57 -4.82
C ARG A 97 -6.60 3.74 -6.18
N GLY A 98 -6.01 2.67 -6.72
CA GLY A 98 -5.36 2.70 -8.03
C GLY A 98 -6.33 3.12 -9.15
N VAL A 99 -7.56 2.57 -9.13
CA VAL A 99 -8.62 2.95 -10.07
C VAL A 99 -9.04 4.41 -9.88
N SER A 100 -9.22 4.89 -8.65
CA SER A 100 -9.57 6.29 -8.37
C SER A 100 -8.57 7.28 -8.99
N PHE A 101 -7.27 7.05 -8.86
CA PHE A 101 -6.24 7.93 -9.42
C PHE A 101 -6.30 8.04 -10.95
N GLU A 102 -6.51 6.93 -11.66
CA GLU A 102 -6.61 6.90 -13.12
C GLU A 102 -7.92 7.55 -13.62
N PHE A 103 -9.04 7.28 -12.95
CA PHE A 103 -10.37 7.68 -13.43
C PHE A 103 -10.81 9.09 -13.06
N ILE A 104 -10.18 9.73 -12.07
CA ILE A 104 -10.54 11.10 -11.64
C ILE A 104 -10.33 12.15 -12.75
N HIS A 105 -9.37 11.92 -13.64
CA HIS A 105 -9.06 12.77 -14.79
C HIS A 105 -9.87 12.42 -16.05
N ARG A 106 -10.34 11.17 -16.16
CA ARG A 106 -11.04 10.66 -17.36
C ARG A 106 -12.56 10.77 -17.29
N THR A 107 -13.16 10.94 -16.10
CA THR A 107 -14.62 10.84 -15.93
C THR A 107 -15.27 12.19 -15.56
N ARG A 108 -16.34 12.59 -16.27
CA ARG A 108 -17.15 13.79 -15.95
C ARG A 108 -18.44 13.53 -15.16
N ARG A 109 -19.14 12.40 -15.39
CA ARG A 109 -20.47 12.12 -14.83
C ARG A 109 -20.45 11.41 -13.46
N GLY A 110 -19.46 10.56 -13.20
CA GLY A 110 -19.32 9.77 -11.97
C GLY A 110 -18.11 10.15 -11.10
N ARG A 111 -17.55 11.35 -11.30
CA ARG A 111 -16.31 11.77 -10.66
C ARG A 111 -16.39 11.84 -9.12
N PHE A 112 -17.59 11.96 -8.55
CA PHE A 112 -17.75 11.97 -7.09
C PHE A 112 -17.54 10.59 -6.44
N LEU A 113 -17.54 9.52 -7.23
CA LEU A 113 -17.28 8.15 -6.77
C LEU A 113 -15.78 7.82 -6.71
N TRP A 114 -14.93 8.66 -7.32
CA TRP A 114 -13.49 8.44 -7.50
C TRP A 114 -12.69 9.51 -6.77
#